data_AF-A0A9R1XXX0-F1
#
_entry.id   AF-A0A9R1XXX0-F1
#
_cell.length_a   1.000
_cell.length_b   1.000
_cell.length_c   1.000
_cell.angle_alpha   90.00
_cell.angle_beta   90.00
_cell.angle_gamma   90.00
#
_symmetry.space_group_name_H-M   'P 1'
#
loop_
_entity.id
_entity.type
_entity.pdbx_description
1 polymer ?
#
loop_
_entity_poly.entity_id
_entity_poly.type
_entity_poly.pdbx_seq_one_letter_code
_entity_poly.pdbx_strand_id
1 'polypeptide(L)'
;MIDLLKDHADYDNFHLELFAFNTWEWRELCNIRLPSSVYPVLDEAIISGSVVYFLFSNYDILRFDVFSEEYLVISAPSITNDTNSYTSRLIKFDEKLTYFSISGDLSWTIWLLYQF
;
A
#
# COMPACT_ATOMS: atom_id res chain seq x y z
N MET A 1 11.20 36.00 12.96
CA MET A 1 11.23 35.48 11.59
C MET A 1 11.63 34.03 11.72
N ILE A 2 10.65 33.15 11.97
CA ILE A 2 10.88 31.71 12.06
C ILE A 2 10.50 31.21 10.67
N ASP A 3 11.50 30.99 9.83
CA ASP A 3 11.33 30.13 8.67
C ASP A 3 11.01 28.74 9.22
N LEU A 4 9.72 28.45 9.30
CA LEU A 4 9.20 27.09 9.34
C LEU A 4 9.78 26.42 8.11
N LEU A 5 10.85 25.66 8.32
CA LEU A 5 11.29 24.58 7.45
C LEU A 5 10.01 23.88 7.00
N LYS A 6 9.57 24.19 5.78
CA LYS A 6 8.70 23.31 5.04
C LYS A 6 9.51 22.03 4.99
N ASP A 7 9.05 21.00 5.71
CA ASP A 7 9.42 19.62 5.45
C ASP A 7 9.33 19.46 3.93
N HIS A 8 10.48 19.53 3.27
CA HIS A 8 10.62 18.89 1.99
C HIS A 8 10.50 17.43 2.36
N ALA A 9 9.26 16.91 2.35
CA ALA A 9 9.05 15.49 2.43
C ALA A 9 9.94 14.90 1.34
N ASP A 10 11.01 14.24 1.74
CA ASP A 10 11.85 13.52 0.81
C ASP A 10 10.99 12.39 0.24
N TYR A 11 11.14 12.14 -1.06
CA TYR A 11 10.41 11.09 -1.74
C TYR A 11 11.40 10.20 -2.47
N ASP A 12 11.14 8.89 -2.43
CA ASP A 12 11.88 7.88 -3.18
C ASP A 12 11.04 7.44 -4.39
N ASN A 13 11.72 7.05 -5.46
CA ASN A 13 11.08 6.50 -6.66
C ASN A 13 11.15 4.97 -6.63
N PHE A 14 10.00 4.33 -6.79
CA PHE A 14 9.84 2.89 -6.86
C PHE A 14 9.55 2.49 -8.30
N HIS A 15 10.45 1.70 -8.87
CA HIS A 15 10.35 1.24 -10.24
C HIS A 15 9.39 0.06 -10.35
N LEU A 16 8.43 0.14 -11.28
CA LEU A 16 7.48 -0.93 -11.54
C LEU A 16 7.67 -1.46 -12.97
N GLU A 17 7.88 -2.78 -13.08
CA GLU A 17 8.00 -3.49 -14.34
C GLU A 17 6.93 -4.57 -14.44
N LEU A 18 6.45 -4.82 -15.64
CA LEU A 18 5.54 -5.91 -15.96
C LEU A 18 6.24 -6.92 -16.87
N PHE A 19 6.10 -8.20 -16.53
CA PHE A 19 6.52 -9.27 -17.43
C PHE A 19 5.41 -9.62 -18.41
N ALA A 20 5.67 -9.44 -19.71
CA ALA A 20 4.75 -9.75 -20.79
C ALA A 20 4.96 -11.19 -21.29
N PHE A 21 4.06 -12.11 -20.95
CA PHE A 21 4.19 -13.53 -21.30
C PHE A 21 4.16 -13.80 -22.81
N ASN A 22 3.49 -12.96 -23.59
CA ASN A 22 3.38 -13.10 -25.04
C ASN A 22 4.71 -12.77 -25.77
N THR A 23 5.49 -11.82 -25.24
CA THR A 23 6.79 -11.42 -25.81
C THR A 23 7.99 -11.96 -25.04
N TRP A 24 7.78 -12.47 -23.82
CA TRP A 24 8.82 -12.89 -22.88
C TRP A 24 9.78 -11.77 -22.47
N GLU A 25 9.26 -10.53 -22.40
CA GLU A 25 10.04 -9.33 -22.10
C GLU A 25 9.52 -8.64 -20.84
N TRP A 26 10.45 -8.03 -20.11
CA TRP A 26 10.12 -7.05 -19.07
C TRP A 26 9.86 -5.71 -19.73
N ARG A 27 8.78 -5.06 -19.33
CA ARG A 27 8.41 -3.72 -19.78
C ARG A 27 8.29 -2.80 -18.58
N GLU A 28 9.01 -1.69 -18.61
CA GLU A 28 8.83 -0.60 -17.65
C GLU A 28 7.38 -0.07 -17.76
N LEU A 29 6.70 0.02 -16.63
CA LEU A 29 5.37 0.61 -16.54
C LEU A 29 5.48 2.07 -16.14
N CYS A 30 5.94 2.31 -14.90
CA CYS A 30 6.05 3.64 -14.33
C CYS A 30 6.96 3.65 -13.11
N ASN A 31 7.36 4.85 -12.70
CA ASN A 31 7.96 5.09 -11.39
C ASN A 31 6.91 5.65 -10.44
N ILE A 32 6.68 4.96 -9.31
CA ILE A 32 5.78 5.39 -8.25
C ILE A 32 6.59 6.25 -7.28
N ARG A 33 6.09 7.44 -6.95
CA ARG A 33 6.74 8.33 -5.99
C ARG A 33 6.11 8.15 -4.61
N LEU A 34 6.87 7.62 -3.66
CA LEU A 34 6.42 7.42 -2.27
C LEU A 34 7.25 8.28 -1.32
N PRO A 35 6.70 8.65 -0.14
CA PRO A 35 7.51 9.30 0.88
C PRO A 35 8.75 8.46 1.22
N SER A 36 9.88 9.10 1.47
CA SER A 36 11.13 8.40 1.74
C SER A 36 11.01 7.50 2.96
N SER A 37 11.73 6.37 2.94
CA SER A 37 11.65 5.31 3.97
C SER A 37 10.31 4.56 4.05
N VAL A 38 9.36 4.82 3.15
CA VAL A 38 8.18 3.96 2.96
C VAL A 38 8.58 2.79 2.06
N TYR A 39 8.31 1.57 2.50
CA TYR A 39 8.62 0.34 1.75
C TYR A 39 7.47 -0.66 1.88
N PRO A 40 7.33 -1.61 0.93
CA PRO A 40 6.36 -2.69 1.08
C PRO A 40 6.69 -3.55 2.29
N VAL A 41 5.70 -3.82 3.15
CA VAL A 41 5.88 -4.82 4.21
C VAL A 41 6.01 -6.21 3.60
N LEU A 42 6.72 -7.11 4.29
CA LEU A 42 7.04 -8.46 3.84
C LEU A 42 5.84 -9.42 3.70
N ASP A 43 4.62 -8.91 3.82
CA ASP A 43 3.39 -9.68 3.66
C ASP A 43 3.06 -9.90 2.17
N GLU A 44 2.31 -10.97 1.89
CA GLU A 44 1.86 -11.28 0.54
C GLU A 44 0.94 -10.18 -0.01
N ALA A 45 1.17 -9.81 -1.28
CA ALA A 45 0.26 -8.95 -2.01
C ALA A 45 -1.11 -9.62 -2.16
N ILE A 46 -2.19 -8.86 -1.97
CA ILE A 46 -3.54 -9.37 -2.22
C ILE A 46 -3.90 -9.14 -3.68
N ILE A 47 -4.40 -10.17 -4.35
CA ILE A 47 -4.85 -10.10 -5.74
C ILE A 47 -6.37 -10.28 -5.78
N SER A 48 -7.06 -9.33 -6.41
CA SER A 48 -8.50 -9.39 -6.67
C SER A 48 -8.79 -8.95 -8.11
N GLY A 49 -9.14 -9.90 -8.98
CA GLY A 49 -9.28 -9.64 -10.40
C GLY A 49 -7.96 -9.19 -11.05
N SER A 50 -7.97 -8.05 -11.74
CA SER A 50 -6.77 -7.40 -12.31
C SER A 50 -6.00 -6.54 -11.30
N VAL A 51 -6.47 -6.43 -10.07
CA VAL A 51 -5.95 -5.47 -9.11
C VAL A 51 -5.04 -6.16 -8.09
N VAL A 52 -3.87 -5.57 -7.88
CA VAL A 52 -2.87 -5.99 -6.90
C VAL A 52 -2.81 -4.95 -5.79
N TYR A 53 -2.80 -5.41 -4.54
CA TYR A 53 -2.71 -4.57 -3.36
C TYR A 53 -1.46 -4.89 -2.54
N PHE A 54 -0.72 -3.85 -2.19
CA PHE A 54 0.42 -3.93 -1.27
C PHE A 54 0.18 -3.05 -0.06
N LEU A 55 0.54 -3.56 1.11
CA LEU A 55 0.62 -2.74 2.32
C LEU A 55 2.02 -2.13 2.41
N PHE A 56 2.09 -0.86 2.78
CA PHE A 56 3.35 -0.17 3.05
C PHE A 56 3.64 -0.08 4.54
N SER A 57 4.91 0.19 4.88
CA SER A 57 5.41 0.35 6.25
C SER A 57 4.79 1.54 7.00
N ASN A 58 4.23 2.51 6.27
CA ASN A 58 3.45 3.62 6.82
C ASN A 58 1.94 3.31 6.89
N TYR A 59 1.55 2.04 6.70
CA TYR A 59 0.19 1.53 6.73
C TYR A 59 -0.69 1.88 5.52
N ASP A 60 -0.22 2.73 4.60
CA ASP A 60 -0.94 3.02 3.38
C ASP A 60 -0.97 1.81 2.45
N ILE A 61 -1.93 1.81 1.54
CA ILE A 61 -2.17 0.71 0.61
C ILE A 61 -1.89 1.20 -0.80
N LEU A 62 -0.96 0.53 -1.51
CA LEU A 62 -0.88 0.66 -2.95
C LEU A 62 -1.94 -0.22 -3.58
N ARG A 63 -2.79 0.38 -4.42
CA ARG A 63 -3.66 -0.31 -5.37
C ARG A 63 -3.06 -0.15 -6.76
N PHE A 64 -2.76 -1.24 -7.44
CA PHE A 64 -2.31 -1.24 -8.83
C PHE A 64 -3.26 -2.07 -9.69
N ASP A 65 -3.83 -1.47 -10.74
CA ASP A 65 -4.67 -2.17 -11.71
C ASP A 65 -3.84 -2.57 -12.92
N VAL A 66 -3.65 -3.87 -13.11
CA VAL A 66 -2.78 -4.41 -14.15
C VAL A 66 -3.34 -4.16 -15.56
N PHE A 67 -4.67 -4.05 -15.71
CA PHE A 67 -5.29 -3.87 -17.02
C PHE A 67 -5.26 -2.42 -17.50
N SER A 68 -5.59 -1.47 -16.61
CA SER A 68 -5.48 -0.04 -16.95
C SER A 68 -4.08 0.53 -16.77
N GLU A 69 -3.17 -0.22 -16.12
CA GLU A 69 -1.81 0.21 -15.80
C GLU A 69 -1.78 1.46 -14.90
N GLU A 70 -2.81 1.63 -14.07
CA GLU A 70 -2.96 2.76 -13.15
C GLU A 70 -2.73 2.35 -11.70
N TYR A 71 -2.17 3.27 -10.91
CA TYR A 71 -2.00 3.09 -9.47
C TYR A 71 -2.67 4.19 -8.66
N LEU A 72 -3.02 3.84 -7.42
CA LEU A 72 -3.51 4.75 -6.40
C LEU A 72 -2.89 4.37 -5.06
N VAL A 73 -2.47 5.37 -4.27
CA VAL A 73 -2.13 5.18 -2.87
C VAL A 73 -3.34 5.56 -2.02
N ILE A 74 -3.83 4.61 -1.23
CA ILE A 74 -4.98 4.76 -0.35
C ILE A 74 -4.46 4.92 1.07
N SER A 75 -4.77 6.04 1.71
CA SER A 75 -4.35 6.29 3.08
C SER A 75 -4.99 5.32 4.07
N ALA A 76 -4.21 4.85 5.04
CA ALA A 76 -4.75 4.04 6.13
C ALA A 76 -5.80 4.81 6.96
N PRO A 77 -6.74 4.11 7.62
CA PRO A 77 -7.67 4.72 8.57
C PRO A 77 -6.92 5.45 9.70
N SER A 78 -7.31 6.68 10.02
CA SER A 78 -6.59 7.57 10.96
C SER A 78 -6.41 7.02 12.39
N ILE A 79 -7.18 6.00 12.78
CA ILE A 79 -7.16 5.39 14.12
C ILE A 79 -5.93 4.51 14.33
N THR A 80 -5.20 4.12 13.27
CA THR A 80 -3.99 3.30 13.37
C THR A 80 -2.74 4.07 13.84
N ASN A 81 -2.84 5.38 14.08
CA ASN A 81 -1.70 6.24 14.44
C ASN A 81 -1.32 6.27 15.93
N ASP A 82 -2.07 5.58 16.80
CA ASP A 82 -1.76 5.52 18.23
C ASP A 82 -0.64 4.51 18.51
N THR A 83 0.61 4.98 18.52
CA THR A 83 1.92 4.52 19.08
C THR A 83 2.15 3.11 19.67
N ASN A 84 1.15 2.25 19.85
CA ASN A 84 1.30 0.83 20.14
C ASN A 84 1.68 0.09 18.86
N SER A 85 2.64 -0.83 18.96
CA SER A 85 3.10 -1.67 17.85
C SER A 85 1.94 -2.47 17.27
N TYR A 86 1.31 -1.94 16.23
CA TYR A 86 0.26 -2.61 15.50
C TYR A 86 0.89 -3.59 14.52
N THR A 87 0.45 -4.85 14.54
CA THR A 87 0.66 -5.74 13.40
C THR A 87 -0.52 -5.51 12.45
N SER A 88 -0.27 -4.75 11.39
CA SER A 88 -1.26 -4.51 10.33
C SER A 88 -0.97 -5.38 9.12
N ARG A 89 -2.04 -5.90 8.50
CA ARG A 89 -1.96 -6.71 7.28
C ARG A 89 -3.19 -6.51 6.41
N LEU A 90 -3.04 -6.76 5.13
CA LEU A 90 -4.16 -6.93 4.21
C LEU A 90 -4.59 -8.39 4.20
N ILE A 91 -5.90 -8.62 4.24
CA ILE A 91 -6.48 -9.95 4.10
C ILE A 91 -7.60 -9.88 3.06
N LYS A 92 -7.82 -11.00 2.38
CA LYS A 92 -9.00 -11.20 1.53
C LYS A 92 -10.07 -11.95 2.33
N PHE A 93 -11.24 -11.35 2.49
CA PHE A 93 -12.37 -11.96 3.19
C PHE A 93 -13.63 -11.86 2.33
N ASP A 94 -14.21 -13.00 1.96
CA ASP A 94 -15.41 -13.06 1.11
C ASP A 94 -15.30 -12.20 -0.16
N GLU A 95 -14.21 -12.41 -0.91
CA GLU A 95 -13.83 -11.64 -2.11
C GLU A 95 -13.60 -10.13 -1.91
N LYS A 96 -13.68 -9.64 -0.67
CA LYS A 96 -13.46 -8.23 -0.34
C LYS A 96 -12.08 -8.02 0.26
N LEU A 97 -11.45 -6.91 -0.13
CA LEU A 97 -10.22 -6.46 0.49
C LEU A 97 -10.52 -5.96 1.90
N THR A 98 -9.74 -6.42 2.87
CA THR A 98 -9.91 -6.10 4.27
C THR A 98 -8.58 -5.70 4.86
N TYR A 99 -8.57 -4.59 5.60
CA TYR A 99 -7.44 -4.17 6.41
C TYR A 99 -7.65 -4.65 7.83
N PHE A 100 -6.68 -5.35 8.38
CA PHE A 100 -6.73 -5.91 9.72
C PHE A 100 -5.55 -5.40 10.53
N SER A 101 -5.81 -4.97 11.76
CA SER A 101 -4.78 -4.50 12.68
C SER A 101 -4.99 -5.08 14.07
N ILE A 102 -3.92 -5.56 14.68
CA ILE A 102 -3.87 -5.99 16.09
C ILE A 102 -2.92 -5.06 16.84
N SER A 103 -3.38 -4.48 17.94
CA SER A 103 -2.57 -3.68 18.85
C SER A 103 -1.73 -4.54 19.80
N GLY A 104 -0.74 -3.92 20.45
CA GLY A 104 0.04 -4.56 21.51
C GLY A 104 -0.77 -5.02 22.73
N ASP A 105 -1.97 -4.47 22.97
CA ASP A 105 -2.88 -4.92 24.04
C ASP A 105 -3.86 -6.03 23.61
N LEU A 106 -3.62 -6.63 22.44
CA LEU A 106 -4.42 -7.70 21.83
C LEU A 106 -5.85 -7.28 21.44
N SER A 107 -6.17 -5.98 21.49
CA SER A 107 -7.34 -5.47 20.79
C SER A 107 -7.10 -5.51 19.28
N TRP A 108 -8.17 -5.66 18.50
CA TRP A 108 -8.08 -5.79 17.06
C TRP A 108 -9.18 -4.99 16.39
N THR A 109 -8.89 -4.47 15.20
CA THR A 109 -9.85 -3.74 14.38
C THR A 109 -9.80 -4.25 12.94
N ILE A 110 -10.98 -4.31 12.32
CA ILE A 110 -11.18 -4.69 10.93
C ILE A 110 -11.81 -3.52 10.20
N TRP A 111 -11.23 -3.15 9.06
CA TRP A 111 -11.84 -2.23 8.10
C TRP A 111 -12.08 -2.97 6.79
N LEU A 112 -13.32 -2.96 6.33
CA LEU A 112 -13.71 -3.51 5.04
C LEU A 112 -13.52 -2.43 3.98
N LEU A 113 -12.61 -2.65 3.03
CA LEU A 113 -12.47 -1.79 1.86
C LEU A 113 -13.50 -2.26 0.82
N TYR A 114 -14.60 -1.53 0.71
CA TYR A 114 -15.60 -1.78 -0.32
C TYR A 114 -15.14 -1.14 -1.63
N GLN A 115 -14.92 -1.95 -2.65
CA GLN A 115 -14.69 -1.47 -4.02
C GLN A 115 -16.05 -1.30 -4.72
N PHE A 116 -16.24 -0.15 -5.39
CA PHE A 116 -17.36 0.08 -6.31
C PHE A 116 -17.06 -0.49 -7.68
#